data_AF-A0A1H9EDQ1-F1
#
_entry.id   AF-A0A1H9EDQ1-F1
#
_cell.length_a   1.000
_cell.length_b   1.000
_cell.length_c   1.000
_cell.angle_alpha   90.00
_cell.angle_beta   90.00
_cell.angle_gamma   90.00
#
_symmetry.space_group_name_H-M   'P 1'
#
loop_
_entity.id
_entity.type
_entity.pdbx_description
1 polymer ?
#
loop_
_entity_poly.entity_id
_entity_poly.type
_entity_poly.pdbx_seq_one_letter_code
_entity_poly.pdbx_strand_id
1 'polypeptide(L)'
;MYISKKNHVLTDALIQTAAVNFAEALVMGVVRIVLGKLIIGSPDMLNRDIAVSGNIVAGIRIFLTFLVFANAYGRLNRARSVVSKDDYLEMAKLQEEFNPGGVSTLSSYSTFQLLQIWAFVLVGMSLLQEMGGAMYQRFITMLSLSALDMASADFIAIYNVTHGFKYMGMTMAIIIAIFATGIFIKDRNLKVVALVLMGAFVLAFAVMQMNTITLAGRTMGIVWTSVIFHALQTVGLLSIALYLRSK
;
A
#
# COMPACT_ATOMS: atom_id res chain seq x y z
N MET A 1 14.64 -21.08 -14.91
CA MET A 1 15.82 -20.22 -14.76
C MET A 1 15.62 -19.30 -13.57
N TYR A 2 16.65 -19.17 -12.74
CA TYR A 2 16.71 -18.20 -11.65
C TYR A 2 17.28 -16.88 -12.14
N ILE A 3 16.86 -15.80 -11.48
CA ILE A 3 17.49 -14.50 -11.67
C ILE A 3 18.72 -14.47 -10.75
N SER A 4 19.80 -13.84 -11.20
CA SER A 4 20.96 -13.57 -10.33
C SER A 4 20.50 -12.89 -9.04
N LYS A 5 21.07 -13.28 -7.89
CA LYS A 5 20.84 -12.59 -6.61
C LYS A 5 21.10 -11.08 -6.69
N LYS A 6 21.95 -10.60 -7.61
CA LYS A 6 22.21 -9.16 -7.77
C LYS A 6 21.03 -8.40 -8.38
N ASN A 7 20.09 -9.08 -9.02
CA ASN A 7 18.96 -8.49 -9.73
C ASN A 7 17.65 -8.68 -8.95
N HIS A 8 17.43 -7.83 -7.94
CA HIS A 8 16.25 -7.89 -7.08
C HIS A 8 15.05 -7.12 -7.66
N VAL A 9 14.57 -7.50 -8.85
CA VAL A 9 13.57 -6.73 -9.60
C VAL A 9 12.28 -6.46 -8.81
N LEU A 10 11.71 -7.47 -8.15
CA LEU A 10 10.50 -7.32 -7.34
C LEU A 10 10.76 -6.44 -6.12
N THR A 11 11.81 -6.72 -5.37
CA THR A 11 12.20 -5.94 -4.19
C THR A 11 12.42 -4.47 -4.53
N ASP A 12 13.14 -4.17 -5.61
CA ASP A 12 13.40 -2.80 -6.04
C ASP A 12 12.09 -2.07 -6.34
N ALA A 13 11.14 -2.72 -7.01
CA ALA A 13 9.83 -2.15 -7.31
C ALA A 13 9.02 -1.85 -6.03
N LEU A 14 9.07 -2.76 -5.05
CA LEU A 14 8.40 -2.56 -3.76
C LEU A 14 9.04 -1.41 -2.96
N ILE A 15 10.38 -1.31 -2.93
CA ILE A 15 11.10 -0.20 -2.28
C ILE A 15 10.75 1.13 -2.94
N GLN A 16 10.79 1.19 -4.28
CA GLN A 16 10.45 2.40 -5.02
C GLN A 16 8.99 2.81 -4.76
N THR A 17 8.06 1.87 -4.71
CA THR A 17 6.65 2.17 -4.40
C THR A 17 6.49 2.67 -2.97
N ALA A 18 7.17 2.07 -1.99
CA ALA A 18 7.17 2.56 -0.61
C ALA A 18 7.73 3.99 -0.52
N ALA A 19 8.78 4.30 -1.27
CA ALA A 19 9.35 5.65 -1.36
C ALA A 19 8.37 6.66 -1.99
N VAL A 20 7.66 6.27 -3.06
CA VAL A 20 6.60 7.07 -3.69
C VAL A 20 5.48 7.37 -2.70
N ASN A 21 5.00 6.37 -1.96
CA ASN A 21 3.96 6.56 -0.94
C ASN A 21 4.43 7.46 0.21
N PHE A 22 5.67 7.31 0.64
CA PHE A 22 6.25 8.18 1.67
C PHE A 22 6.39 9.63 1.19
N ALA A 23 6.85 9.83 -0.05
CA ALA A 23 6.94 11.16 -0.65
C ALA A 23 5.55 11.83 -0.79
N GLU A 24 4.52 11.08 -1.19
CA GLU A 24 3.14 11.56 -1.21
C GLU A 24 2.70 12.08 0.16
N ALA A 25 2.91 11.30 1.22
CA ALA A 25 2.56 11.68 2.58
C ALA A 25 3.29 12.96 3.03
N LEU A 26 4.57 13.11 2.69
CA LEU A 26 5.34 14.33 2.97
C LEU A 26 4.80 15.54 2.21
N VAL A 27 4.55 15.41 0.90
CA VAL A 27 4.00 16.49 0.07
C VAL A 27 2.63 16.91 0.61
N MET A 28 1.75 15.96 0.95
CA MET A 28 0.45 16.26 1.53
C MET A 28 0.55 16.91 2.92
N GLY A 29 1.54 16.51 3.73
CA GLY A 29 1.85 17.18 4.99
C GLY A 29 2.20 18.65 4.79
N VAL A 30 3.07 18.96 3.83
CA VAL A 30 3.45 20.34 3.49
C VAL A 30 2.26 21.13 2.96
N VAL A 31 1.47 20.57 2.05
CA VAL A 31 0.25 21.20 1.52
C VAL A 31 -0.70 21.58 2.65
N ARG A 32 -0.93 20.69 3.61
CA ARG A 32 -1.79 20.96 4.79
C ARG A 32 -1.22 22.05 5.69
N ILE A 33 0.11 22.11 5.88
CA ILE A 33 0.74 23.18 6.69
C ILE A 33 0.61 24.54 6.03
N VAL A 34 0.77 24.61 4.70
CA VAL A 34 0.72 25.86 3.94
C VAL A 34 -0.72 26.35 3.78
N LEU A 35 -1.62 25.50 3.30
CA LEU A 35 -3.02 25.87 3.02
C LEU A 35 -3.92 25.82 4.25
N GLY A 36 -3.58 25.02 5.25
CA GLY A 36 -4.37 24.88 6.47
C GLY A 36 -4.46 26.17 7.28
N LYS A 37 -3.52 27.11 7.13
CA LYS A 37 -3.55 28.41 7.81
C LYS A 37 -4.74 29.30 7.41
N LEU A 38 -5.45 28.97 6.33
CA LEU A 38 -6.50 29.81 5.75
C LEU A 38 -7.90 29.59 6.36
N ILE A 39 -8.16 28.46 7.05
CA ILE A 39 -9.49 28.16 7.61
C ILE A 39 -9.35 27.50 8.99
N ILE A 40 -9.68 28.25 10.05
CA ILE A 40 -9.69 27.77 11.44
C ILE A 40 -11.12 27.27 11.75
N GLY A 41 -11.27 25.99 12.13
CA GLY A 41 -12.52 25.44 12.65
C GLY A 41 -13.28 24.44 11.78
N SER A 42 -12.84 24.17 10.54
CA SER A 42 -13.42 23.12 9.68
C SER A 42 -12.45 21.96 9.46
N PRO A 43 -12.91 20.69 9.38
CA PRO A 43 -12.07 19.56 8.97
C PRO A 43 -11.36 19.82 7.64
N ASP A 44 -10.07 19.44 7.54
CA ASP A 44 -9.25 19.62 6.33
C ASP A 44 -9.90 19.00 5.08
N MET A 45 -10.69 17.93 5.23
CA MET A 45 -11.41 17.28 4.13
C MET A 45 -12.53 18.14 3.53
N LEU A 46 -12.99 19.19 4.20
CA LEU A 46 -13.97 20.13 3.67
C LEU A 46 -13.31 21.31 2.94
N ASN A 47 -11.99 21.47 3.07
CA ASN A 47 -11.26 22.50 2.35
C ASN A 47 -11.05 22.06 0.89
N ARG A 48 -11.67 22.78 -0.04
CA ARG A 48 -11.62 22.49 -1.48
C ARG A 48 -10.19 22.50 -2.02
N ASP A 49 -9.34 23.43 -1.59
CA ASP A 49 -7.98 23.55 -2.12
C ASP A 49 -7.09 22.40 -1.64
N ILE A 50 -7.25 21.97 -0.39
CA ILE A 50 -6.58 20.78 0.16
C ILE A 50 -7.06 19.52 -0.58
N ALA A 51 -8.38 19.40 -0.85
CA ALA A 51 -8.94 18.26 -1.56
C ALA A 51 -8.47 18.18 -3.03
N VAL A 52 -8.48 19.29 -3.75
CA VAL A 52 -7.98 19.35 -5.15
C VAL A 52 -6.49 19.04 -5.20
N SER A 53 -5.69 19.64 -4.31
CA SER A 53 -4.26 19.34 -4.22
C SER A 53 -4.01 17.86 -3.90
N GLY A 54 -4.80 17.29 -2.99
CA GLY A 54 -4.79 15.86 -2.67
C GLY A 54 -5.02 14.97 -3.87
N ASN A 55 -6.06 15.26 -4.67
CA ASN A 55 -6.37 14.50 -5.88
C ASN A 55 -5.24 14.58 -6.93
N ILE A 56 -4.61 15.75 -7.09
CA ILE A 56 -3.47 15.92 -8.01
C ILE A 56 -2.28 15.08 -7.55
N VAL A 57 -1.90 15.20 -6.27
CA VAL A 57 -0.78 14.45 -5.68
C VAL A 57 -1.03 12.94 -5.77
N ALA A 58 -2.25 12.49 -5.49
CA ALA A 58 -2.64 11.09 -5.62
C ALA A 58 -2.59 10.59 -7.07
N GLY A 59 -3.02 11.40 -8.04
CA GLY A 59 -2.91 11.09 -9.47
C GLY A 59 -1.45 10.87 -9.90
N ILE A 60 -0.55 11.76 -9.46
CA ILE A 60 0.89 11.63 -9.68
C ILE A 60 1.41 10.33 -9.02
N ARG A 61 1.05 10.07 -7.77
CA ARG A 61 1.44 8.83 -7.06
C ARG A 61 1.02 7.58 -7.82
N ILE A 62 -0.24 7.48 -8.24
CA ILE A 62 -0.77 6.33 -9.00
C ILE A 62 0.04 6.12 -10.28
N PHE A 63 0.29 7.21 -11.02
CA PHE A 63 1.06 7.15 -12.26
C PHE A 63 2.51 6.69 -12.02
N LEU A 64 3.18 7.23 -10.99
CA LEU A 64 4.53 6.81 -10.62
C LEU A 64 4.59 5.34 -10.20
N THR A 65 3.64 4.87 -9.39
CA THR A 65 3.54 3.45 -9.00
C THR A 65 3.36 2.56 -10.23
N PHE A 66 2.52 2.95 -11.19
CA PHE A 66 2.38 2.22 -12.45
C PHE A 66 3.70 2.16 -13.22
N LEU A 67 4.41 3.28 -13.37
CA LEU A 67 5.70 3.34 -14.06
C LEU A 67 6.78 2.46 -13.39
N VAL A 68 6.80 2.42 -12.05
CA VAL A 68 7.71 1.55 -11.28
C VAL A 68 7.52 0.09 -11.70
N PHE A 69 6.29 -0.40 -11.70
CA PHE A 69 5.99 -1.78 -12.08
C PHE A 69 6.17 -2.06 -13.58
N ALA A 70 5.83 -1.09 -14.45
CA ALA A 70 6.07 -1.20 -15.89
C ALA A 70 7.58 -1.32 -16.20
N ASN A 71 8.42 -0.53 -15.53
CA ASN A 71 9.88 -0.62 -15.67
C ASN A 71 10.42 -1.95 -15.11
N ALA A 72 9.95 -2.36 -13.93
CA ALA A 72 10.32 -3.65 -13.33
C ALA A 72 9.98 -4.82 -14.26
N TYR A 73 8.79 -4.80 -14.86
CA TYR A 73 8.36 -5.77 -15.88
C TYR A 73 9.31 -5.77 -17.09
N GLY A 74 9.63 -4.59 -17.64
CA GLY A 74 10.57 -4.46 -18.76
C GLY A 74 11.98 -4.98 -18.44
N ARG A 75 12.50 -4.69 -17.23
CA ARG A 75 13.77 -5.23 -16.73
C ARG A 75 13.74 -6.75 -16.67
N LEU A 76 12.68 -7.34 -16.11
CA LEU A 76 12.55 -8.79 -16.02
C LEU A 76 12.43 -9.45 -17.39
N ASN A 77 11.64 -8.87 -18.30
CA ASN A 77 11.41 -9.44 -19.61
C ASN A 77 12.69 -9.44 -20.47
N ARG A 78 13.48 -8.35 -20.41
CA ARG A 78 14.82 -8.30 -21.03
C ARG A 78 15.78 -9.36 -20.49
N ALA A 79 15.72 -9.63 -19.19
CA ALA A 79 16.54 -10.69 -18.59
C ALA A 79 16.09 -12.10 -19.03
N ARG A 80 14.78 -12.29 -19.24
CA ARG A 80 14.18 -13.57 -19.66
C ARG A 80 14.33 -13.87 -21.14
N SER A 81 14.43 -12.85 -22.00
CA SER A 81 14.53 -13.03 -23.46
C SER A 81 15.89 -13.59 -23.92
N VAL A 82 16.88 -13.63 -23.04
CA VAL A 82 18.23 -14.17 -23.35
C VAL A 82 18.22 -15.70 -23.43
N VAL A 83 17.26 -16.36 -22.79
CA VAL A 83 17.17 -17.82 -22.72
C VAL A 83 15.82 -18.25 -23.32
N SER A 84 15.84 -19.31 -24.15
CA SER A 84 14.60 -19.86 -24.69
C SER A 84 13.75 -20.46 -23.57
N LYS A 85 12.42 -20.49 -23.73
CA LYS A 85 11.53 -21.03 -22.68
C LYS A 85 11.78 -22.51 -22.40
N ASP A 86 12.14 -23.27 -23.44
CA ASP A 86 12.38 -24.70 -23.37
C ASP A 86 13.63 -25.01 -22.51
N ASP A 87 14.63 -24.12 -22.56
CA ASP A 87 15.87 -24.27 -21.81
C ASP A 87 15.77 -23.80 -20.35
N TYR A 88 14.63 -23.27 -19.90
CA TYR A 88 14.53 -22.67 -18.56
C TYR A 88 14.79 -23.66 -17.42
N LEU A 89 14.34 -24.90 -17.55
CA LEU A 89 14.53 -25.92 -16.51
C LEU A 89 15.99 -26.37 -16.46
N GLU A 90 16.59 -26.61 -17.62
CA GLU A 90 17.99 -27.00 -17.73
C GLU A 90 18.92 -25.90 -17.23
N MET A 91 18.67 -24.65 -17.63
CA MET A 91 19.41 -23.49 -17.12
C MET A 91 19.24 -23.30 -15.61
N ALA A 92 18.07 -23.60 -15.03
CA ALA A 92 17.92 -23.54 -13.57
C ALA A 92 18.81 -24.58 -12.87
N LYS A 93 18.86 -25.82 -13.38
CA LYS A 93 19.72 -26.88 -12.83
C LYS A 93 21.19 -26.50 -12.93
N LEU A 94 21.64 -26.02 -14.10
CA LEU A 94 23.01 -25.56 -14.32
C LEU A 94 23.38 -24.39 -13.39
N GLN A 95 22.47 -23.45 -13.17
CA GLN A 95 22.71 -22.35 -12.25
C GLN A 95 22.83 -22.80 -10.78
N GLU A 96 22.04 -23.78 -10.35
CA GLU A 96 22.15 -24.38 -9.01
C GLU A 96 23.46 -25.17 -8.85
N GLU A 97 23.88 -25.90 -9.88
CA GLU A 97 25.09 -26.73 -9.87
C GLU A 97 26.38 -25.88 -9.89
N PHE A 98 26.46 -24.89 -10.79
CA PHE A 98 27.68 -24.13 -11.02
C PHE A 98 27.74 -22.80 -10.25
N ASN A 99 26.64 -22.30 -9.71
CA ASN A 99 26.60 -21.07 -8.92
C ASN A 99 25.55 -21.09 -7.79
N PRO A 100 25.62 -22.07 -6.85
CA PRO A 100 24.63 -22.24 -5.79
C PRO A 100 24.48 -21.00 -4.89
N GLY A 101 25.55 -20.21 -4.73
CA GLY A 101 25.54 -18.98 -3.94
C GLY A 101 24.94 -17.77 -4.65
N GLY A 102 24.90 -17.77 -5.99
CA GLY A 102 24.53 -16.61 -6.81
C GLY A 102 23.11 -16.64 -7.39
N VAL A 103 22.36 -17.71 -7.17
CA VAL A 103 20.96 -17.88 -7.59
C VAL A 103 19.97 -17.37 -6.54
N SER A 104 19.01 -16.54 -6.95
CA SER A 104 17.92 -16.12 -6.06
C SER A 104 17.04 -17.32 -5.70
N THR A 105 16.48 -17.34 -4.48
CA THR A 105 15.42 -18.31 -4.11
C THR A 105 14.17 -18.16 -4.97
N LEU A 106 13.99 -17.00 -5.62
CA LEU A 106 12.90 -16.74 -6.55
C LEU A 106 13.27 -17.13 -7.98
N SER A 107 12.48 -18.04 -8.56
CA SER A 107 12.52 -18.27 -9.99
C SER A 107 12.10 -17.02 -10.77
N SER A 108 12.57 -16.86 -12.00
CA SER A 108 12.13 -15.77 -12.88
C SER A 108 10.61 -15.80 -13.14
N TYR A 109 10.01 -16.99 -13.16
CA TYR A 109 8.57 -17.18 -13.30
C TYR A 109 7.81 -16.71 -12.05
N SER A 110 8.23 -17.12 -10.86
CA SER A 110 7.63 -16.66 -9.60
C SER A 110 7.77 -15.14 -9.46
N THR A 111 8.93 -14.59 -9.80
CA THR A 111 9.16 -13.12 -9.79
C THR A 111 8.18 -12.41 -10.73
N PHE A 112 7.95 -12.95 -11.91
CA PHE A 112 7.01 -12.40 -12.88
C PHE A 112 5.58 -12.38 -12.34
N GLN A 113 5.10 -13.50 -11.80
CA GLN A 113 3.74 -13.59 -11.24
C GLN A 113 3.57 -12.67 -10.04
N LEU A 114 4.57 -12.60 -9.16
CA LEU A 114 4.54 -11.71 -8.01
C LEU A 114 4.55 -10.23 -8.43
N LEU A 115 5.32 -9.85 -9.45
CA LEU A 115 5.27 -8.48 -9.99
C LEU A 115 3.87 -8.13 -10.49
N GLN A 116 3.17 -9.05 -11.16
CA GLN A 116 1.80 -8.81 -11.63
C GLN A 116 0.82 -8.66 -10.46
N ILE A 117 0.91 -9.53 -9.46
CA ILE A 117 0.07 -9.47 -8.25
C ILE A 117 0.29 -8.13 -7.52
N TRP A 118 1.55 -7.77 -7.26
CA TRP A 118 1.88 -6.54 -6.55
C TRP A 118 1.53 -5.29 -7.37
N ALA A 119 1.73 -5.28 -8.68
CA ALA A 119 1.32 -4.19 -9.55
C ALA A 119 -0.20 -3.98 -9.48
N PHE A 120 -0.98 -5.05 -9.64
CA PHE A 120 -2.43 -5.01 -9.59
C PHE A 120 -2.91 -4.53 -8.22
N VAL A 121 -2.36 -5.08 -7.14
CA VAL A 121 -2.73 -4.70 -5.78
C VAL A 121 -2.38 -3.24 -5.50
N LEU A 122 -1.17 -2.79 -5.80
CA LEU A 122 -0.73 -1.44 -5.41
C LEU A 122 -1.36 -0.34 -6.26
N VAL A 123 -1.51 -0.55 -7.58
CA VAL A 123 -2.21 0.40 -8.45
C VAL A 123 -3.72 0.37 -8.17
N GLY A 124 -4.31 -0.83 -8.13
CA GLY A 124 -5.76 -1.00 -7.90
C GLY A 124 -6.19 -0.47 -6.53
N MET A 125 -5.43 -0.77 -5.48
CA MET A 125 -5.65 -0.19 -4.15
C MET A 125 -5.52 1.33 -4.16
N SER A 126 -4.54 1.89 -4.86
CA SER A 126 -4.39 3.35 -4.94
C SER A 126 -5.62 4.00 -5.61
N LEU A 127 -6.19 3.37 -6.63
CA LEU A 127 -7.44 3.85 -7.24
C LEU A 127 -8.63 3.73 -6.28
N LEU A 128 -8.76 2.59 -5.59
CA LEU A 128 -9.80 2.38 -4.58
C LEU A 128 -9.68 3.38 -3.42
N GLN A 129 -8.46 3.76 -3.04
CA GLN A 129 -8.21 4.76 -2.02
C GLN A 129 -8.80 6.11 -2.41
N GLU A 130 -8.56 6.55 -3.65
CA GLU A 130 -9.08 7.85 -4.12
C GLU A 130 -10.59 7.82 -4.34
N MET A 131 -11.13 6.74 -4.92
CA MET A 131 -12.58 6.57 -5.06
C MET A 131 -13.27 6.55 -3.70
N GLY A 132 -12.76 5.74 -2.77
CA GLY A 132 -13.27 5.64 -1.40
C GLY A 132 -13.11 6.95 -0.64
N GLY A 133 -12.01 7.68 -0.84
CA GLY A 133 -11.78 9.02 -0.28
C GLY A 133 -12.79 10.05 -0.78
N ALA A 134 -13.03 10.11 -2.08
CA ALA A 134 -14.01 11.03 -2.68
C ALA A 134 -15.44 10.70 -2.25
N MET A 135 -15.82 9.42 -2.23
CA MET A 135 -17.12 8.97 -1.73
C MET A 135 -17.29 9.31 -0.25
N TYR A 136 -16.26 9.07 0.55
CA TYR A 136 -16.24 9.39 1.97
C TYR A 136 -16.40 10.90 2.21
N GLN A 137 -15.66 11.74 1.48
CA GLN A 137 -15.76 13.19 1.60
C GLN A 137 -17.18 13.68 1.26
N ARG A 138 -17.78 13.16 0.18
CA ARG A 138 -19.18 13.47 -0.17
C ARG A 138 -20.14 13.03 0.92
N PHE A 139 -19.98 11.81 1.43
CA PHE A 139 -20.79 11.28 2.51
C PHE A 139 -20.73 12.16 3.76
N ILE A 140 -19.52 12.53 4.22
CA ILE A 140 -19.35 13.40 5.38
C ILE A 140 -19.93 14.79 5.12
N THR A 141 -19.76 15.35 3.92
CA THR A 141 -20.34 16.65 3.57
C THR A 141 -21.87 16.61 3.66
N MET A 142 -22.51 15.58 3.09
CA MET A 142 -23.95 15.39 3.19
C MET A 142 -24.39 15.15 4.64
N LEU A 143 -23.66 14.33 5.38
CA LEU A 143 -23.96 14.05 6.78
C LEU A 143 -23.89 15.32 7.64
N SER A 144 -22.86 16.14 7.46
CA SER A 144 -22.72 17.42 8.15
C SER A 144 -23.81 18.43 7.81
N LEU A 145 -24.33 18.42 6.58
CA LEU A 145 -25.47 19.26 6.19
C LEU A 145 -26.80 18.76 6.78
N SER A 146 -26.95 17.45 6.95
CA SER A 146 -28.16 16.83 7.51
C SER A 146 -28.14 16.66 9.03
N ALA A 147 -27.02 16.99 9.70
CA ALA A 147 -26.80 16.72 11.13
C ALA A 147 -27.51 17.67 12.10
N LEU A 148 -28.48 18.48 11.64
CA LEU A 148 -29.17 19.47 12.48
C LEU A 148 -29.90 18.83 13.69
N ASP A 149 -30.30 17.56 13.60
CA ASP A 149 -31.03 16.83 14.65
C ASP A 149 -30.28 15.60 15.22
N MET A 150 -29.02 15.37 14.81
CA MET A 150 -28.31 14.15 15.18
C MET A 150 -27.46 14.34 16.44
N ALA A 151 -27.55 13.42 17.40
CA ALA A 151 -26.69 13.45 18.58
C ALA A 151 -25.21 13.33 18.17
N SER A 152 -24.34 14.09 18.83
CA SER A 152 -22.91 14.14 18.52
C SER A 152 -22.23 12.76 18.60
N ALA A 153 -22.69 11.89 19.49
CA ALA A 153 -22.22 10.52 19.63
C ALA A 153 -22.52 9.66 18.39
N ASP A 154 -23.71 9.82 17.79
CA ASP A 154 -24.12 9.07 16.60
C ASP A 154 -23.33 9.52 15.37
N PHE A 155 -23.08 10.83 15.24
CA PHE A 155 -22.19 11.35 14.20
C PHE A 155 -20.79 10.72 14.28
N ILE A 156 -20.22 10.67 15.47
CA ILE A 156 -18.87 10.12 15.70
C ILE A 156 -18.85 8.61 15.39
N ALA A 157 -19.88 7.87 15.81
CA ALA A 157 -19.99 6.43 15.54
C ALA A 157 -20.08 6.15 14.02
N ILE A 158 -20.97 6.86 13.31
CA ILE A 158 -21.11 6.74 11.85
C ILE A 158 -19.79 7.11 11.16
N TYR A 159 -19.18 8.23 11.54
CA TYR A 159 -17.89 8.68 11.01
C TYR A 159 -16.82 7.58 11.17
N ASN A 160 -16.71 6.99 12.36
CA ASN A 160 -15.69 5.98 12.67
C ASN A 160 -15.88 4.69 11.85
N VAL A 161 -17.12 4.17 11.79
CA VAL A 161 -17.43 2.95 11.03
C VAL A 161 -17.17 3.16 9.54
N THR A 162 -17.64 4.26 8.96
CA THR A 162 -17.42 4.53 7.53
C THR A 162 -15.95 4.75 7.21
N HIS A 163 -15.19 5.43 8.09
CA HIS A 163 -13.76 5.64 7.91
C HIS A 163 -12.99 4.33 7.95
N GLY A 164 -13.31 3.43 8.88
CA GLY A 164 -12.70 2.11 8.96
C GLY A 164 -13.04 1.22 7.78
N PHE A 165 -14.30 1.26 7.31
CA PHE A 165 -14.76 0.46 6.18
C PHE A 165 -14.01 0.77 4.90
N LYS A 166 -13.69 2.06 4.67
CA LYS A 166 -12.86 2.53 3.54
C LYS A 166 -11.54 1.76 3.43
N TYR A 167 -10.88 1.44 4.56
CA TYR A 167 -9.57 0.79 4.57
C TYR A 167 -9.61 -0.73 4.51
N MET A 168 -10.79 -1.35 4.68
CA MET A 168 -10.92 -2.80 4.76
C MET A 168 -10.45 -3.48 3.48
N GLY A 169 -11.07 -3.20 2.34
CA GLY A 169 -10.73 -3.86 1.07
C GLY A 169 -9.25 -3.65 0.67
N MET A 170 -8.74 -2.45 0.91
CA MET A 170 -7.36 -2.08 0.61
C MET A 170 -6.34 -2.82 1.49
N THR A 171 -6.61 -2.92 2.79
CA THR A 171 -5.74 -3.65 3.72
C THR A 171 -5.76 -5.14 3.44
N MET A 172 -6.93 -5.70 3.13
CA MET A 172 -7.08 -7.10 2.74
C MET A 172 -6.27 -7.43 1.47
N ALA A 173 -6.28 -6.54 0.48
CA ALA A 173 -5.50 -6.72 -0.74
C ALA A 173 -3.99 -6.81 -0.47
N ILE A 174 -3.44 -5.95 0.41
CA ILE A 174 -2.03 -6.04 0.82
C ILE A 174 -1.75 -7.36 1.54
N ILE A 175 -2.59 -7.74 2.51
CA ILE A 175 -2.40 -8.98 3.28
C ILE A 175 -2.43 -10.21 2.37
N ILE A 176 -3.34 -10.25 1.41
CA ILE A 176 -3.42 -11.31 0.39
C ILE A 176 -2.15 -11.33 -0.46
N ALA A 177 -1.62 -10.17 -0.87
CA ALA A 177 -0.37 -10.10 -1.63
C ALA A 177 0.82 -10.65 -0.83
N ILE A 178 0.91 -10.35 0.47
CA ILE A 178 1.93 -10.89 1.38
C ILE A 178 1.79 -12.42 1.48
N PHE A 179 0.57 -12.91 1.69
CA PHE A 179 0.29 -14.34 1.80
C PHE A 179 0.62 -15.09 0.51
N ALA A 180 0.21 -14.55 -0.64
CA ALA A 180 0.54 -15.08 -1.96
C ALA A 180 2.06 -15.11 -2.17
N THR A 181 2.76 -14.04 -1.78
CA THR A 181 4.23 -14.02 -1.79
C THR A 181 4.80 -15.19 -0.98
N GLY A 182 4.32 -15.40 0.25
CA GLY A 182 4.70 -16.54 1.09
C GLY A 182 4.42 -17.91 0.47
N ILE A 183 3.35 -18.07 -0.31
CA ILE A 183 3.10 -19.29 -1.08
C ILE A 183 4.16 -19.47 -2.17
N PHE A 184 4.41 -18.45 -2.98
CA PHE A 184 5.32 -18.51 -4.12
C PHE A 184 6.78 -18.81 -3.72
N ILE A 185 7.21 -18.30 -2.57
CA ILE A 185 8.57 -18.57 -2.04
C ILE A 185 8.61 -19.69 -1.00
N LYS A 186 7.49 -20.40 -0.78
CA LYS A 186 7.33 -21.47 0.22
C LYS A 186 7.76 -21.04 1.63
N ASP A 187 7.59 -19.77 1.98
CA ASP A 187 8.05 -19.20 3.25
C ASP A 187 6.92 -19.20 4.30
N ARG A 188 7.14 -19.92 5.40
CA ARG A 188 6.17 -20.01 6.51
C ARG A 188 6.02 -18.69 7.25
N ASN A 189 7.08 -17.90 7.37
CA ASN A 189 7.08 -16.68 8.17
C ASN A 189 6.20 -15.61 7.51
N LEU A 190 6.27 -15.45 6.19
CA LEU A 190 5.37 -14.51 5.47
C LEU A 190 3.89 -14.88 5.64
N LYS A 191 3.56 -16.18 5.62
CA LYS A 191 2.19 -16.66 5.84
C LYS A 191 1.71 -16.35 7.27
N VAL A 192 2.57 -16.57 8.26
CA VAL A 192 2.27 -16.24 9.67
C VAL A 192 2.12 -14.73 9.85
N VAL A 193 3.01 -13.92 9.28
CA VAL A 193 2.91 -12.45 9.33
C VAL A 193 1.60 -11.97 8.72
N ALA A 194 1.19 -12.50 7.56
CA ALA A 194 -0.10 -12.16 6.95
C ALA A 194 -1.29 -12.48 7.88
N LEU A 195 -1.28 -13.63 8.56
CA LEU A 195 -2.31 -14.00 9.54
C LEU A 195 -2.32 -13.09 10.78
N VAL A 196 -1.14 -12.72 11.30
CA VAL A 196 -1.02 -11.79 12.43
C VAL A 196 -1.54 -10.40 12.04
N LEU A 197 -1.19 -9.91 10.86
CA LEU A 197 -1.69 -8.63 10.33
C LEU A 197 -3.20 -8.65 10.13
N MET A 198 -3.75 -9.78 9.68
CA MET A 198 -5.19 -9.98 9.56
C MET A 198 -5.88 -9.88 10.92
N GLY A 199 -5.39 -10.61 11.93
CA GLY A 199 -5.92 -10.56 13.29
C GLY A 199 -5.84 -9.15 13.90
N ALA A 200 -4.70 -8.47 13.72
CA ALA A 200 -4.52 -7.09 14.17
C ALA A 200 -5.52 -6.13 13.50
N PHE A 201 -5.75 -6.27 12.18
CA PHE A 201 -6.73 -5.45 11.48
C PHE A 201 -8.15 -5.71 11.95
N VAL A 202 -8.55 -6.98 12.14
CA VAL A 202 -9.88 -7.35 12.66
C VAL A 202 -10.10 -6.78 14.06
N LEU A 203 -9.12 -6.89 14.95
CA LEU A 203 -9.18 -6.30 16.30
C LEU A 203 -9.30 -4.77 16.23
N ALA A 204 -8.51 -4.12 15.37
CA ALA A 204 -8.59 -2.68 15.17
C ALA A 204 -9.95 -2.24 14.60
N PHE A 205 -10.54 -3.03 13.70
CA PHE A 205 -11.83 -2.72 13.10
C PHE A 205 -13.01 -2.97 14.06
N ALA A 206 -12.98 -4.07 14.81
CA ALA A 206 -14.10 -4.49 15.66
C ALA A 206 -14.11 -3.82 17.03
N VAL A 207 -12.94 -3.49 17.59
CA VAL A 207 -12.80 -3.09 19.00
C VAL A 207 -12.27 -1.67 19.16
N MET A 208 -11.39 -1.21 18.27
CA MET A 208 -10.73 0.08 18.46
C MET A 208 -11.59 1.23 17.93
N GLN A 209 -11.98 2.13 18.84
CA GLN A 209 -12.69 3.35 18.49
C GLN A 209 -11.73 4.44 18.00
N MET A 210 -12.30 5.51 17.41
CA MET A 210 -11.55 6.69 17.03
C MET A 210 -11.01 7.40 18.27
N ASN A 211 -9.69 7.62 18.32
CA ASN A 211 -9.06 8.41 19.36
C ASN A 211 -8.79 9.81 18.84
N THR A 212 -9.01 10.83 19.64
CA THR A 212 -8.62 12.20 19.27
C THR A 212 -7.25 12.52 19.83
N ILE A 213 -6.38 13.10 19.00
CA ILE A 213 -5.07 13.60 19.40
C ILE A 213 -4.96 15.06 19.01
N THR A 214 -4.49 15.91 19.92
CA THR A 214 -4.22 17.31 19.64
C THR A 214 -2.76 17.48 19.23
N LEU A 215 -2.52 17.92 18.00
CA LEU A 215 -1.18 18.21 17.46
C LEU A 215 -1.16 19.63 16.89
N ALA A 216 -0.16 20.43 17.27
CA ALA A 216 0.02 21.80 16.77
C ALA A 216 -1.25 22.67 16.83
N GLY A 217 -2.03 22.55 17.92
CA GLY A 217 -3.27 23.30 18.13
C GLY A 217 -4.49 22.80 17.35
N ARG A 218 -4.40 21.65 16.66
CA ARG A 218 -5.52 21.01 15.95
C ARG A 218 -5.86 19.65 16.55
N THR A 219 -7.14 19.38 16.71
CA THR A 219 -7.64 18.05 17.11
C THR A 219 -7.79 17.17 15.87
N MET A 220 -7.11 16.04 15.85
CA MET A 220 -7.17 15.04 14.79
C MET A 220 -7.81 13.76 15.32
N GLY A 221 -8.83 13.26 14.62
CA GLY A 221 -9.37 11.93 14.85
C GLY A 221 -8.48 10.87 14.21
N ILE A 222 -7.97 9.94 15.00
CA ILE A 222 -7.17 8.80 14.59
C ILE A 222 -8.04 7.56 14.63
N VAL A 223 -8.17 6.92 13.47
CA VAL A 223 -8.82 5.62 13.31
C VAL A 223 -7.74 4.58 13.10
N TRP A 224 -7.65 3.58 13.97
CA TRP A 224 -6.54 2.62 13.99
C TRP A 224 -6.41 1.80 12.70
N THR A 225 -7.52 1.50 12.04
CA THR A 225 -7.51 0.84 10.73
C THR A 225 -6.82 1.67 9.64
N SER A 226 -6.93 3.00 9.70
CA SER A 226 -6.17 3.92 8.83
C SER A 226 -4.68 3.90 9.14
N VAL A 227 -4.32 3.89 10.43
CA VAL A 227 -2.92 3.84 10.88
C VAL A 227 -2.25 2.55 10.41
N ILE A 228 -2.90 1.40 10.64
CA ILE A 228 -2.40 0.09 10.20
C ILE A 228 -2.22 0.08 8.69
N PHE A 229 -3.21 0.56 7.95
CA PHE A 229 -3.16 0.62 6.51
C PHE A 229 -1.98 1.44 5.98
N HIS A 230 -1.83 2.68 6.45
CA HIS A 230 -0.74 3.56 5.99
C HIS A 230 0.63 3.06 6.45
N ALA A 231 0.72 2.45 7.63
CA ALA A 231 1.93 1.78 8.08
C ALA A 231 2.29 0.60 7.17
N LEU A 232 1.30 -0.19 6.73
CA LEU A 232 1.52 -1.29 5.78
C LEU A 232 1.96 -0.79 4.41
N GLN A 233 1.35 0.27 3.89
CA GLN A 233 1.70 0.87 2.59
C GLN A 233 3.10 1.51 2.54
N THR A 234 3.70 1.79 3.69
CA THR A 234 5.01 2.45 3.79
C THR A 234 6.03 1.51 4.43
N VAL A 235 6.06 1.49 5.76
CA VAL A 235 6.99 0.69 6.56
C VAL A 235 6.81 -0.81 6.31
N GLY A 236 5.57 -1.29 6.15
CA GLY A 236 5.27 -2.68 5.84
C GLY A 236 5.84 -3.10 4.49
N LEU A 237 5.54 -2.37 3.41
CA LEU A 237 6.10 -2.64 2.07
C LEU A 237 7.63 -2.61 2.08
N LEU A 238 8.23 -1.61 2.73
CA LEU A 238 9.68 -1.54 2.86
C LEU A 238 10.24 -2.76 3.61
N SER A 239 9.61 -3.15 4.71
CA SER A 239 10.03 -4.30 5.52
C SER A 239 9.93 -5.61 4.74
N ILE A 240 8.84 -5.81 4.00
CA ILE A 240 8.66 -6.96 3.10
C ILE A 240 9.74 -6.95 2.02
N ALA A 241 10.02 -5.81 1.41
CA ALA A 241 11.02 -5.72 0.35
C ALA A 241 12.42 -6.05 0.88
N LEU A 242 12.81 -5.50 2.04
CA LEU A 242 14.08 -5.82 2.70
C LEU A 242 14.16 -7.30 3.11
N TYR A 243 13.06 -7.86 3.61
CA TYR A 243 12.96 -9.28 3.91
C TYR A 243 13.14 -10.16 2.66
N LEU A 244 12.52 -9.80 1.54
CA LEU A 244 12.69 -10.52 0.27
C LEU A 244 14.11 -10.35 -0.30
N ARG A 245 14.80 -9.25 0.00
CA ARG A 245 16.19 -9.04 -0.44
C ARG A 245 17.17 -10.01 0.20
N SER A 246 16.91 -10.42 1.45
CA SER A 246 17.78 -11.35 2.18
C SER A 246 17.53 -12.83 1.82
N LYS A 247 16.56 -13.10 0.95
CA LYS A 247 16.21 -14.43 0.42
C LYS A 247 16.74 -14.60 -1.00
#